data_AF-A0A6C1EAH6-F1
#
_entry.id   AF-A0A6C1EAH6-F1
#
_cell.length_a   1.000
_cell.length_b   1.000
_cell.length_c   1.000
_cell.angle_alpha   90.00
_cell.angle_beta   90.00
_cell.angle_gamma   90.00
#
_symmetry.space_group_name_H-M   'P 1'
#
loop_
_entity.id
_entity.type
_entity.pdbx_description
1 polymer ?
#
loop_
_entity_poly.entity_id
_entity_poly.type
_entity_poly.pdbx_seq_one_letter_code
_entity_poly.pdbx_strand_id
1 'polypeptide(L)'
;MFSRIVLLLCVLGSVINATVTGTIKGRLDLAANNITGFVLTRTSFKLYQIGNFSTEYPYTATTTFQDDEGNFEFVNVPLNQGVNATTYYVMYPASMDFNLKPNRILIEFQNLENGTLQLNAFKNFFGRENFPSKDITYPEKLESMIVDPYIQVEILQKAPIRSYFQARNVSIFSTGIVGSILNSRWKLAGVITLIALVIFPIIVEKLDPETARAIKEEAKRKQREKYGAITSS
;
A
#
# COMPACT_ATOMS: atom_id res chain seq x y z
N MET A 1 47.72 41.83 24.98
CA MET A 1 47.00 40.59 25.33
C MET A 1 45.50 40.64 25.03
N PHE A 2 44.81 41.76 25.27
CA PHE A 2 43.37 41.93 25.00
C PHE A 2 42.92 41.61 23.56
N SER A 3 43.68 42.02 22.54
CA SER A 3 43.33 41.79 21.13
C SER A 3 43.28 40.29 20.74
N ARG A 4 44.13 39.44 21.33
CA ARG A 4 44.13 37.99 21.04
C ARG A 4 42.95 37.27 21.67
N ILE A 5 42.48 37.74 22.83
CA ILE A 5 41.31 37.18 23.52
C ILE A 5 40.03 37.52 22.77
N VAL A 6 39.90 38.76 22.28
CA VAL A 6 38.75 39.19 21.46
C VAL A 6 38.71 38.44 20.13
N LEU A 7 39.86 38.23 19.48
CA LEU A 7 39.92 37.45 18.24
C LEU A 7 39.54 35.98 18.48
N LEU A 8 39.99 35.38 19.60
CA LEU A 8 39.63 34.02 19.99
C LEU A 8 38.13 33.91 20.28
N LEU A 9 37.52 34.92 20.93
CA LEU A 9 36.08 34.99 21.20
C LEU A 9 35.25 35.18 19.94
N CYS A 10 35.70 35.99 18.98
CA CYS A 10 35.02 36.13 17.68
C CYS A 10 35.11 34.85 16.84
N VAL A 11 36.24 34.14 16.88
CA VAL A 11 36.42 32.85 16.19
C VAL A 11 35.63 31.73 16.90
N LEU A 12 35.58 31.71 18.24
CA LEU A 12 34.72 30.78 18.99
C LEU A 12 33.24 31.08 18.77
N GLY A 13 32.85 32.35 18.67
CA GLY A 13 31.48 32.78 18.39
C GLY A 13 31.02 32.42 16.97
N SER A 14 31.91 32.45 15.97
CA SER A 14 31.56 32.05 14.60
C SER A 14 31.48 30.52 14.40
N VAL A 15 32.03 29.73 15.32
CA VAL A 15 31.95 28.25 15.28
C VAL A 15 30.62 27.75 15.86
N ILE A 16 29.89 28.56 16.62
CA ILE A 16 28.58 28.21 17.18
C ILE A 16 27.46 28.79 16.29
N ASN A 17 27.47 28.43 15.00
CA ASN A 17 26.24 28.53 14.23
C ASN A 17 25.36 27.35 14.65
N ALA A 18 24.39 27.62 15.54
CA ALA A 18 23.38 26.65 15.91
C ALA A 18 22.57 26.29 14.65
N THR A 19 22.87 25.12 14.07
CA THR A 19 22.08 24.57 12.99
C THR A 19 20.77 24.07 13.59
N VAL A 20 19.65 24.55 13.05
CA VAL A 20 18.33 24.06 13.45
C VAL A 20 18.16 22.68 12.79
N THR A 21 17.94 21.68 13.62
CA THR A 21 17.76 20.30 13.16
C THR A 21 16.37 19.79 13.53
N GLY A 22 15.82 18.96 12.66
CA GLY A 22 14.57 18.25 12.85
C GLY A 22 14.79 16.78 13.15
N THR A 23 13.73 16.15 13.65
CA THR A 23 13.67 14.71 13.88
C THR A 23 12.42 14.17 13.20
N ILE A 24 12.57 13.08 12.45
CA ILE A 24 11.45 12.37 11.80
C ILE A 24 11.29 11.03 12.50
N LYS A 25 10.10 10.83 13.09
CA LYS A 25 9.72 9.57 13.74
C LYS A 25 8.74 8.82 12.85
N GLY A 26 8.96 7.53 12.69
CA GLY A 26 8.06 6.65 11.97
C GLY A 26 7.99 5.26 12.59
N ARG A 27 6.93 4.54 12.22
CA ARG A 27 6.73 3.15 12.62
C ARG A 27 6.19 2.35 11.44
N LEU A 28 6.77 1.17 11.20
CA LEU A 28 6.19 0.19 10.30
C LEU A 28 5.22 -0.69 11.09
N ASP A 29 3.93 -0.57 10.79
CA ASP A 29 2.92 -1.44 11.35
C ASP A 29 2.93 -2.79 10.63
N LEU A 30 3.27 -3.82 11.40
CA LEU A 30 3.38 -5.20 10.94
C LEU A 30 2.24 -6.08 11.50
N ALA A 31 1.12 -5.49 11.94
CA ALA A 31 -0.03 -6.06 12.69
C ALA A 31 -0.52 -7.50 12.41
N ALA A 32 -0.11 -8.15 11.31
CA ALA A 32 -0.46 -9.53 10.99
C ALA A 32 0.73 -10.52 10.94
N ASN A 33 1.98 -10.05 10.94
CA ASN A 33 3.17 -10.87 10.73
C ASN A 33 4.14 -10.69 11.89
N ASN A 34 4.49 -11.79 12.57
CA ASN A 34 5.54 -11.77 13.59
C ASN A 34 6.85 -11.27 12.99
N ILE A 35 7.40 -10.23 13.59
CA ILE A 35 8.68 -9.62 13.22
C ILE A 35 9.78 -10.56 13.67
N THR A 36 10.20 -11.45 12.79
CA THR A 36 11.41 -12.24 12.98
C THR A 36 12.63 -11.36 12.71
N GLY A 37 13.71 -11.49 13.47
CA GLY A 37 14.89 -10.62 13.36
C GLY A 37 15.51 -10.48 11.97
N PHE A 38 15.25 -11.42 11.04
CA PHE A 38 15.70 -11.30 9.65
C PHE A 38 14.93 -10.23 8.84
N VAL A 39 13.70 -9.90 9.21
CA VAL A 39 12.87 -8.86 8.56
C VAL A 39 13.44 -7.48 8.84
N LEU A 40 14.03 -7.30 10.04
CA LEU A 40 14.55 -6.02 10.50
C LEU A 40 15.74 -5.54 9.65
N THR A 41 16.61 -6.47 9.24
CA THR A 41 17.85 -6.14 8.51
C THR A 41 17.64 -5.94 7.01
N ARG A 42 16.54 -6.45 6.45
CA ARG A 42 16.22 -6.41 5.01
C ARG A 42 15.19 -5.34 4.66
N THR A 43 14.89 -4.47 5.61
CA THR A 43 14.02 -3.31 5.45
C THR A 43 14.81 -2.07 5.83
N SER A 44 14.74 -1.04 4.99
CA SER A 44 15.42 0.22 5.22
C SER A 44 14.56 1.40 4.79
N PHE A 45 14.77 2.51 5.48
CA PHE A 45 14.12 3.76 5.19
C PHE A 45 15.19 4.73 4.75
N LYS A 46 15.10 5.19 3.50
CA LYS A 46 16.03 6.19 2.95
C LYS A 46 15.34 7.55 2.91
N LEU A 47 16.00 8.57 3.43
CA LEU A 47 15.57 9.95 3.37
C LEU A 47 16.46 10.71 2.40
N TYR A 48 15.87 11.54 1.54
CA TYR A 48 16.60 12.34 0.57
C TYR A 48 16.02 13.75 0.48
N GLN A 49 16.86 14.77 0.63
CA GLN A 49 16.43 16.16 0.53
C GLN A 49 16.15 16.54 -0.92
N ILE A 50 15.06 17.25 -1.15
CA ILE A 50 14.73 17.79 -2.46
C ILE A 50 14.36 19.25 -2.35
N GLY A 51 14.76 20.04 -3.35
CA GLY A 51 14.42 21.46 -3.43
C GLY A 51 15.08 22.30 -2.33
N ASN A 52 15.38 23.55 -2.70
CA ASN A 52 15.79 24.64 -1.80
C ASN A 52 16.71 24.21 -0.64
N PHE A 53 17.90 23.68 -0.95
CA PHE A 53 18.94 23.38 0.02
C PHE A 53 20.15 24.27 -0.26
N SER A 54 20.76 24.82 0.80
CA SER A 54 21.90 25.75 0.69
C SER A 54 23.27 25.05 0.73
N THR A 55 23.28 23.73 0.90
CA THR A 55 24.48 22.90 0.86
C THR A 55 24.86 22.56 -0.58
N GLU A 56 26.13 22.25 -0.83
CA GLU A 56 26.60 21.83 -2.17
C GLU A 56 25.90 20.54 -2.64
N TYR A 57 25.60 19.63 -1.69
CA TYR A 57 24.90 18.38 -1.94
C TYR A 57 23.64 18.27 -1.08
N PRO A 58 22.56 17.67 -1.62
CA PRO A 58 21.35 17.41 -0.85
C PRO A 58 21.64 16.40 0.27
N TYR A 59 21.01 16.61 1.43
CA TYR A 59 21.13 15.66 2.54
C TYR A 59 20.53 14.30 2.18
N THR A 60 21.23 13.23 2.55
CA THR A 60 20.76 11.85 2.42
C THR A 60 21.05 11.09 3.71
N ALA A 61 20.08 10.31 4.18
CA ALA A 61 20.25 9.43 5.32
C ALA A 61 19.55 8.10 5.06
N THR A 62 20.03 7.04 5.70
CA THR A 62 19.37 5.74 5.69
C THR A 62 19.30 5.25 7.12
N THR A 63 18.13 4.80 7.54
CA THR A 63 17.91 4.23 8.86
C THR A 63 17.24 2.86 8.71
N THR A 64 17.38 2.05 9.74
CA THR A 64 16.73 0.75 9.90
C THR A 64 15.83 0.83 11.13
N PHE A 65 15.21 -0.28 11.51
CA PHE A 65 14.47 -0.34 12.75
C PHE A 65 15.37 -0.15 13.97
N GLN A 66 14.78 0.45 15.01
CA GLN A 66 15.37 0.62 16.33
C GLN A 66 14.91 -0.46 17.32
N ASP A 67 13.71 -1.00 17.12
CA ASP A 67 13.09 -1.97 18.03
C ASP A 67 12.24 -3.01 17.29
N ASP A 68 11.81 -4.01 18.06
CA ASP A 68 10.90 -5.05 17.61
C ASP A 68 9.46 -4.54 17.40
N GLU A 69 9.16 -3.29 17.75
CA GLU A 69 7.87 -2.65 17.51
C GLU A 69 7.77 -2.03 16.11
N GLY A 70 8.87 -2.01 15.37
CA GLY A 70 8.96 -1.47 14.02
C GLY A 70 9.22 0.04 13.97
N ASN A 71 9.70 0.65 15.05
CA ASN A 71 10.01 2.07 15.10
C ASN A 71 11.32 2.38 14.36
N PHE A 72 11.36 3.53 13.70
CA PHE A 72 12.54 4.06 13.02
C PHE A 72 12.58 5.59 13.15
N GLU A 73 13.80 6.14 13.15
CA GLU A 73 13.99 7.57 13.34
C GLU A 73 15.13 8.10 12.47
N PHE A 74 14.94 9.32 11.99
CA PHE A 74 16.01 10.15 11.45
C PHE A 74 16.23 11.31 12.41
N VAL A 75 17.43 11.35 13.00
CA VAL A 75 17.87 12.41 13.91
C VAL A 75 18.79 13.39 13.17
N ASN A 76 18.84 14.63 13.67
CA ASN A 76 19.73 15.67 13.14
C ASN A 76 19.48 15.98 11.65
N VAL A 77 18.21 16.00 11.23
CA VAL A 77 17.84 16.35 9.85
C VAL A 77 18.01 17.86 9.65
N PRO A 78 18.84 18.33 8.70
CA PRO A 78 19.05 19.76 8.49
C PRO A 78 17.76 20.49 8.11
N LEU A 79 17.54 21.70 8.63
CA LEU A 79 16.37 22.50 8.28
C LEU A 79 16.78 23.86 7.74
N ASN A 80 15.99 24.38 6.80
CA ASN A 80 16.13 25.75 6.34
C ASN A 80 15.67 26.69 7.44
N GLN A 81 16.38 27.80 7.61
CA GLN A 81 16.03 28.85 8.55
C GLN A 81 15.30 29.99 7.84
N GLY A 82 14.44 30.71 8.58
CA GLY A 82 13.67 31.83 8.08
C GLY A 82 12.17 31.65 8.22
N VAL A 83 11.45 32.76 8.13
CA VAL A 83 9.98 32.79 8.25
C VAL A 83 9.36 32.15 7.00
N ASN A 84 8.46 31.19 7.19
CA ASN A 84 7.84 30.40 6.12
C ASN A 84 8.85 29.66 5.22
N ALA A 85 10.07 29.42 5.71
CA ALA A 85 11.04 28.60 5.02
C ALA A 85 10.57 27.13 5.05
N THR A 86 10.50 26.53 3.87
CA THR A 86 10.14 25.12 3.70
C THR A 86 11.36 24.27 3.41
N THR A 87 11.47 23.11 4.02
CA THR A 87 12.44 22.07 3.68
C THR A 87 11.71 20.80 3.31
N TYR A 88 12.01 20.28 2.12
CA TYR A 88 11.35 19.07 1.62
C TYR A 88 12.29 17.88 1.64
N TYR A 89 11.75 16.76 2.08
CA TYR A 89 12.39 15.47 2.04
C TYR A 89 11.48 14.46 1.38
N VAL A 90 12.08 13.47 0.72
CA VAL A 90 11.37 12.28 0.25
C VAL A 90 11.89 11.10 1.03
N MET A 91 10.99 10.42 1.71
CA MET A 91 11.27 9.15 2.36
C MET A 91 10.84 8.00 1.47
N TYR A 92 11.75 7.03 1.34
CA TYR A 92 11.61 5.81 0.58
C TYR A 92 11.60 4.64 1.56
N PRO A 93 10.41 4.21 2.03
CA PRO A 93 10.27 2.96 2.75
C PRO A 93 10.45 1.79 1.78
N ALA A 94 11.42 0.92 2.04
CA ALA A 94 11.68 -0.24 1.20
C ALA A 94 11.94 -1.48 2.04
N SER A 95 11.27 -2.58 1.67
CA SER A 95 11.57 -3.92 2.20
C SER A 95 11.88 -4.87 1.05
N MET A 96 12.83 -5.77 1.28
CA MET A 96 13.04 -6.90 0.38
C MET A 96 11.93 -7.95 0.55
N ASP A 97 11.37 -8.11 1.75
CA ASP A 97 10.46 -9.22 2.01
C ASP A 97 8.98 -8.85 1.83
N PHE A 98 8.63 -7.57 2.04
CA PHE A 98 7.25 -7.09 1.99
C PHE A 98 7.06 -5.99 0.96
N ASN A 99 5.84 -5.90 0.42
CA ASN A 99 5.40 -4.72 -0.32
C ASN A 99 4.83 -3.72 0.68
N LEU A 100 5.48 -2.58 0.82
CA LEU A 100 5.07 -1.53 1.76
C LEU A 100 4.12 -0.54 1.10
N LYS A 101 3.33 0.17 1.91
CA LYS A 101 2.55 1.33 1.50
C LYS A 101 2.63 2.40 2.60
N PRO A 102 2.69 3.69 2.24
CA PRO A 102 2.91 4.21 0.89
C PRO A 102 4.34 3.92 0.39
N ASN A 103 4.53 3.84 -0.93
CA ASN A 103 5.85 3.57 -1.55
C ASN A 103 6.79 4.77 -1.50
N ARG A 104 6.24 5.98 -1.45
CA ARG A 104 6.98 7.24 -1.33
C ARG A 104 6.22 8.17 -0.39
N ILE A 105 6.95 8.87 0.46
CA ILE A 105 6.38 9.84 1.38
C ILE A 105 7.09 11.16 1.14
N LEU A 106 6.32 12.20 0.83
CA LEU A 106 6.83 13.56 0.84
C LEU A 106 6.72 14.08 2.27
N ILE A 107 7.82 14.58 2.80
CA ILE A 107 7.91 15.19 4.12
C ILE A 107 8.21 16.67 3.91
N GLU A 108 7.42 17.51 4.53
CA GLU A 108 7.55 18.96 4.50
C GLU A 108 7.75 19.46 5.92
N PHE A 109 8.83 20.20 6.10
CA PHE A 109 9.07 21.00 7.29
C PHE A 109 8.81 22.46 6.94
N GLN A 110 7.91 23.11 7.69
CA GLN A 110 7.60 24.53 7.52
C GLN A 110 7.84 25.27 8.82
N ASN A 111 8.65 26.32 8.78
CA ASN A 111 8.78 27.26 9.89
C ASN A 111 7.60 28.23 9.88
N LEU A 112 6.74 28.18 10.89
CA LEU A 112 5.67 29.15 11.05
C LEU A 112 6.20 30.50 11.54
N GLU A 113 5.40 31.55 11.33
CA GLU A 113 5.69 32.90 11.80
C GLU A 113 5.84 32.99 13.33
N ASN A 114 5.20 32.08 14.06
CA ASN A 114 5.31 31.96 15.52
C ASN A 114 6.63 31.31 15.98
N GLY A 115 7.53 30.92 15.06
CA GLY A 115 8.79 30.24 15.34
C GLY A 115 8.67 28.74 15.60
N THR A 116 7.47 28.17 15.50
CA THR A 116 7.23 26.72 15.62
C THR A 116 7.49 26.03 14.29
N LEU A 117 8.08 24.84 14.35
CA LEU A 117 8.26 23.99 13.19
C LEU A 117 7.04 23.08 13.03
N GLN A 118 6.36 23.16 11.89
CA GLN A 118 5.30 22.23 11.52
C GLN A 118 5.85 21.15 10.59
N LEU A 119 5.52 19.90 10.94
CA LEU A 119 5.82 18.71 10.16
C LEU A 119 4.54 18.28 9.44
N ASN A 120 4.58 18.25 8.11
CA ASN A 120 3.54 17.67 7.28
C ASN A 120 4.11 16.47 6.52
N ALA A 121 3.32 15.42 6.36
CA ALA A 121 3.67 14.29 5.50
C ALA A 121 2.55 14.00 4.51
N PHE A 122 2.91 13.57 3.30
CA PHE A 122 1.98 13.31 2.23
C PHE A 122 2.29 11.97 1.55
N LYS A 123 1.23 11.23 1.21
CA LYS A 123 1.34 9.98 0.44
C LYS A 123 1.66 10.32 -1.00
N ASN A 124 2.69 9.70 -1.55
CA ASN A 124 2.95 9.69 -2.97
C ASN A 124 3.22 8.26 -3.47
N PHE A 125 3.27 8.11 -4.79
CA PHE A 125 3.60 6.86 -5.44
C PHE A 125 4.69 7.05 -6.49
N PHE A 126 5.27 5.92 -6.92
CA PHE A 126 6.34 5.94 -7.91
C PHE A 126 5.83 6.43 -9.27
N GLY A 127 6.52 7.41 -9.87
CA GLY A 127 6.17 7.96 -11.18
C GLY A 127 5.25 9.18 -11.17
N ARG A 128 4.78 9.64 -10.00
CA ARG A 128 4.06 10.91 -9.84
C ARG A 128 4.98 12.00 -9.29
N GLU A 129 4.84 13.22 -9.80
CA GLU A 129 5.57 14.39 -9.31
C GLU A 129 5.16 14.74 -7.88
N ASN A 130 6.11 15.20 -7.05
CA ASN A 130 5.83 15.59 -5.67
C ASN A 130 5.11 16.94 -5.58
N PHE A 131 5.40 17.83 -6.52
CA PHE A 131 4.84 19.16 -6.57
C PHE A 131 4.11 19.32 -7.89
N PRO A 132 3.01 20.08 -7.91
CA PRO A 132 2.32 20.35 -9.15
C PRO A 132 3.12 21.30 -10.04
N SER A 133 2.89 21.20 -11.35
CA SER A 133 3.44 22.14 -12.32
C SER A 133 2.88 23.55 -12.07
N LYS A 134 3.75 24.57 -12.17
CA LYS A 134 3.44 25.96 -11.82
C LYS A 134 2.32 26.58 -12.67
N ASP A 135 2.07 26.01 -13.85
CA ASP A 135 1.10 26.54 -14.83
C ASP A 135 -0.35 26.10 -14.55
N ILE A 136 -0.55 25.18 -13.60
CA ILE A 136 -1.88 24.66 -13.26
C ILE A 136 -2.50 25.56 -12.19
N THR A 137 -3.63 26.18 -12.50
CA THR A 137 -4.30 27.17 -11.62
C THR A 137 -4.91 26.56 -10.35
N TYR A 138 -5.25 25.26 -10.36
CA TYR A 138 -5.73 24.53 -9.17
C TYR A 138 -5.30 23.06 -9.25
N PRO A 139 -4.05 22.76 -8.90
CA PRO A 139 -3.55 21.41 -9.05
C PRO A 139 -4.10 20.48 -7.98
N GLU A 140 -4.16 19.19 -8.33
CA GLU A 140 -4.43 18.13 -7.37
C GLU A 140 -3.33 18.06 -6.31
N LYS A 141 -3.72 18.12 -5.03
CA LYS A 141 -2.81 18.02 -3.88
C LYS A 141 -2.61 16.56 -3.48
N LEU A 142 -1.43 16.24 -2.96
CA LEU A 142 -1.17 14.93 -2.36
C LEU A 142 -2.01 14.73 -1.10
N GLU A 143 -2.38 13.49 -0.82
CA GLU A 143 -3.13 13.13 0.39
C GLU A 143 -2.24 13.29 1.62
N SER A 144 -2.67 14.11 2.57
CA SER A 144 -1.94 14.31 3.83
C SER A 144 -2.05 13.07 4.73
N MET A 145 -1.00 12.82 5.49
CA MET A 145 -0.93 11.75 6.48
C MET A 145 -0.88 12.34 7.89
N ILE A 146 -1.42 11.59 8.83
CA ILE A 146 -1.24 11.87 10.25
C ILE A 146 0.22 11.61 10.60
N VAL A 147 0.88 12.60 11.20
CA VAL A 147 2.30 12.55 11.60
C VAL A 147 2.48 12.34 13.10
N ASP A 148 1.46 12.66 13.90
CA ASP A 148 1.46 12.49 15.35
C ASP A 148 0.71 11.21 15.74
N PRO A 149 1.29 10.30 16.54
CA PRO A 149 2.59 10.40 17.22
C PRO A 149 3.81 10.05 16.36
N TYR A 150 3.62 9.39 15.21
CA TYR A 150 4.66 9.00 14.26
C TYR A 150 4.08 8.83 12.86
N ILE A 151 4.94 8.86 11.83
CA ILE A 151 4.56 8.53 10.46
C ILE A 151 4.37 7.02 10.34
N GLN A 152 3.13 6.58 10.08
CA GLN A 152 2.81 5.17 9.91
C GLN A 152 3.10 4.71 8.48
N VAL A 153 3.89 3.64 8.36
CA VAL A 153 4.04 2.85 7.14
C VAL A 153 3.35 1.52 7.39
N GLU A 154 2.67 0.98 6.39
CA GLU A 154 1.92 -0.28 6.49
C GLU A 154 2.38 -1.27 5.43
N ILE A 155 2.06 -2.54 5.64
CA ILE A 155 2.16 -3.54 4.57
C ILE A 155 0.97 -3.41 3.61
N LEU A 156 1.19 -3.65 2.32
CA LEU A 156 0.15 -3.70 1.32
C LEU A 156 -0.81 -4.88 1.59
N GLN A 157 -2.07 -4.58 1.90
CA GLN A 157 -3.07 -5.60 2.28
C GLN A 157 -3.34 -6.67 1.20
N LYS A 158 -3.34 -6.28 -0.08
CA LYS A 158 -3.66 -7.21 -1.19
C LYS A 158 -2.52 -8.14 -1.57
N ALA A 159 -1.28 -7.71 -1.37
CA ALA A 159 -0.08 -8.45 -1.75
C ALA A 159 1.03 -8.16 -0.74
N PRO A 160 0.91 -8.67 0.49
CA PRO A 160 1.81 -8.29 1.59
C PRO A 160 3.24 -8.76 1.38
N ILE A 161 3.41 -9.98 0.87
CA ILE A 161 4.72 -10.61 0.66
C ILE A 161 5.22 -10.32 -0.75
N ARG A 162 6.50 -10.03 -0.89
CA ARG A 162 7.16 -9.84 -2.18
C ARG A 162 7.44 -11.18 -2.84
N SER A 163 6.70 -11.49 -3.91
CA SER A 163 6.86 -12.74 -4.66
C SER A 163 8.03 -12.65 -5.64
N TYR A 164 9.19 -13.19 -5.24
CA TYR A 164 10.35 -13.32 -6.14
C TYR A 164 10.28 -14.54 -7.05
N PHE A 165 9.54 -15.57 -6.63
CA PHE A 165 9.38 -16.80 -7.37
C PHE A 165 8.02 -16.82 -8.07
N GLN A 166 8.04 -17.15 -9.36
CA GLN A 166 6.85 -17.44 -10.13
C GLN A 166 6.72 -18.95 -10.29
N ALA A 167 5.62 -19.52 -9.84
CA ALA A 167 5.35 -20.93 -10.03
C ALA A 167 5.15 -21.23 -11.52
N ARG A 168 5.99 -22.12 -12.08
CA ARG A 168 5.98 -22.50 -13.50
C ARG A 168 4.75 -23.34 -13.90
N ASN A 169 4.21 -24.12 -12.96
CA ASN A 169 3.15 -25.09 -13.20
C ASN A 169 1.91 -24.78 -12.37
N VAL A 170 1.03 -23.96 -12.91
CA VAL A 170 -0.35 -23.91 -12.45
C VAL A 170 -1.08 -25.05 -13.18
N SER A 171 -1.35 -26.14 -12.46
CA SER A 171 -2.12 -27.28 -12.95
C SER A 171 -3.40 -26.85 -13.70
N ILE A 172 -3.95 -27.72 -14.56
CA ILE A 172 -5.23 -27.48 -15.26
C ILE A 172 -6.37 -27.22 -14.24
N PHE A 173 -6.20 -27.67 -12.98
CA PHE A 173 -7.11 -27.39 -11.87
C PHE A 173 -6.94 -26.02 -11.23
N SER A 174 -5.88 -25.27 -11.54
CA SER A 174 -5.61 -23.92 -11.00
C SER A 174 -5.55 -22.83 -12.07
N THR A 175 -5.43 -23.17 -13.37
CA THR A 175 -5.56 -22.23 -14.49
C THR A 175 -6.65 -22.61 -15.48
N GLY A 176 -7.13 -21.63 -16.25
CA GLY A 176 -8.16 -21.83 -17.27
C GLY A 176 -9.59 -21.93 -16.71
N ILE A 177 -10.53 -22.37 -17.55
CA ILE A 177 -11.96 -22.43 -17.21
C ILE A 177 -12.21 -23.37 -16.03
N VAL A 178 -11.56 -24.54 -16.02
CA VAL A 178 -11.69 -25.55 -14.94
C VAL A 178 -11.15 -24.99 -13.62
N GLY A 179 -9.95 -24.38 -13.62
CA GLY A 179 -9.42 -23.74 -12.41
C GLY A 179 -10.22 -22.54 -11.93
N SER A 180 -10.82 -21.75 -12.84
CA SER A 180 -11.69 -20.63 -12.47
C SER A 180 -12.99 -21.08 -11.80
N ILE A 181 -13.53 -22.22 -12.23
CA ILE A 181 -14.73 -22.82 -11.64
C ILE A 181 -14.41 -23.41 -10.26
N LEU A 182 -13.30 -24.14 -10.13
CA LEU A 182 -12.92 -24.79 -8.87
C LEU A 182 -12.51 -23.78 -7.78
N ASN A 183 -11.85 -22.68 -8.13
CA ASN A 183 -11.41 -21.66 -7.17
C ASN A 183 -12.53 -20.71 -6.71
N SER A 184 -13.72 -20.75 -7.32
CA SER A 184 -14.84 -19.89 -6.94
C SER A 184 -15.99 -20.73 -6.38
N ARG A 185 -16.28 -20.55 -5.09
CA ARG A 185 -17.37 -21.26 -4.38
C ARG A 185 -18.71 -21.19 -5.12
N TRP A 186 -19.02 -20.03 -5.71
CA TRP A 186 -20.26 -19.79 -6.43
C TRP A 186 -20.30 -20.48 -7.80
N LYS A 187 -19.19 -20.47 -8.55
CA LYS A 187 -19.12 -21.16 -9.86
C LYS A 187 -19.14 -22.68 -9.68
N LEU A 188 -18.45 -23.19 -8.65
CA LEU A 188 -18.48 -24.60 -8.28
C LEU A 188 -19.90 -25.06 -7.95
N ALA A 189 -20.63 -24.31 -7.12
CA ALA A 189 -22.01 -24.62 -6.78
C ALA A 189 -22.93 -24.66 -8.02
N GLY A 190 -22.75 -23.72 -8.95
CA GLY A 190 -23.49 -23.71 -10.21
C GLY A 190 -23.23 -24.96 -11.06
N VAL A 191 -21.97 -25.39 -11.19
CA VAL A 191 -21.61 -26.60 -11.95
C VAL A 191 -22.13 -27.87 -11.28
N ILE A 192 -22.03 -27.99 -9.96
CA ILE A 192 -22.59 -29.14 -9.21
C ILE A 192 -24.10 -29.20 -9.41
N THR A 193 -24.79 -28.06 -9.37
CA THR A 193 -26.25 -27.99 -9.59
C THR A 193 -26.63 -28.42 -11.01
N LEU A 194 -25.87 -27.99 -12.02
CA LEU A 194 -26.08 -28.41 -13.41
C LEU A 194 -25.91 -29.93 -13.57
N ILE A 195 -24.86 -30.50 -12.99
CA ILE A 195 -24.60 -31.94 -13.01
C ILE A 195 -25.73 -32.69 -12.29
N ALA A 196 -26.18 -32.19 -11.13
CA ALA A 196 -27.29 -32.76 -10.39
C ALA A 196 -28.60 -32.72 -11.21
N LEU A 197 -28.91 -31.63 -11.90
CA LEU A 197 -30.11 -31.54 -12.75
C LEU A 197 -30.10 -32.56 -13.90
N VAL A 198 -28.93 -32.93 -14.42
CA VAL A 198 -28.80 -33.92 -15.49
C VAL A 198 -28.86 -35.35 -14.94
N ILE A 199 -28.19 -35.61 -13.82
CA ILE A 199 -28.05 -36.96 -13.26
C ILE A 199 -29.27 -37.37 -12.43
N PHE A 200 -29.89 -36.43 -11.72
CA PHE A 200 -31.01 -36.71 -10.82
C PHE A 200 -32.20 -37.40 -11.52
N PRO A 201 -32.67 -36.97 -12.71
CA PRO A 201 -33.73 -37.68 -13.43
C PRO A 201 -33.36 -39.12 -13.78
N ILE A 202 -32.10 -39.37 -14.16
CA ILE A 202 -31.61 -40.70 -14.53
C ILE A 202 -31.60 -41.63 -13.31
N ILE A 203 -31.24 -41.11 -12.14
CA ILE A 203 -31.28 -41.86 -10.88
C ILE A 203 -32.71 -42.12 -10.44
N VAL A 204 -33.59 -41.11 -10.48
CA VAL A 204 -35.01 -41.24 -10.13
C VAL A 204 -35.71 -42.27 -11.04
N GLU A 205 -35.43 -42.25 -12.35
CA GLU A 205 -35.95 -43.24 -13.29
C GLU A 205 -35.54 -44.68 -12.96
N LYS A 206 -34.35 -44.88 -12.37
CA LYS A 206 -33.86 -46.20 -11.99
C LYS A 206 -34.32 -46.67 -10.61
N LEU A 207 -34.54 -45.75 -9.67
CA LEU A 207 -34.95 -46.07 -8.30
C LEU A 207 -36.47 -46.15 -8.13
N ASP A 208 -37.23 -45.35 -8.88
CA ASP A 208 -38.69 -45.32 -8.81
C ASP A 208 -39.35 -45.06 -10.18
N PRO A 209 -39.51 -46.11 -11.01
CA PRO A 209 -39.94 -45.98 -12.41
C PRO A 209 -41.40 -45.56 -12.56
N GLU A 210 -42.25 -45.75 -11.55
CA GLU A 210 -43.67 -45.37 -11.60
C GLU A 210 -43.85 -43.85 -11.48
N THR A 211 -43.15 -43.23 -10.54
CA THR A 211 -43.15 -41.78 -10.34
C THR A 211 -42.58 -41.03 -11.55
N ALA A 212 -41.54 -41.58 -12.20
CA ALA A 212 -40.97 -40.99 -13.41
C ALA A 212 -41.91 -41.06 -14.63
N ARG A 213 -42.71 -42.13 -14.76
CA ARG A 213 -43.71 -42.26 -15.84
C ARG A 213 -44.86 -41.26 -15.65
N ALA A 214 -45.36 -41.09 -14.43
CA ALA A 214 -46.41 -40.13 -14.13
C ALA A 214 -45.98 -38.69 -14.46
N ILE A 215 -44.75 -38.30 -14.09
CA ILE A 215 -44.20 -36.97 -14.40
C ILE A 215 -44.03 -36.76 -15.91
N LYS A 216 -43.58 -37.79 -16.66
CA LYS A 216 -43.46 -37.71 -18.12
C LYS A 216 -44.82 -37.58 -18.82
N GLU A 217 -45.86 -38.23 -18.32
CA GLU A 217 -47.22 -38.10 -18.87
C GLU A 217 -47.80 -36.72 -18.61
N GLU A 218 -47.62 -36.16 -17.42
CA GLU A 218 -48.05 -34.79 -17.12
C GLU A 218 -47.27 -33.73 -17.92
N ALA A 219 -45.96 -33.90 -18.11
CA ALA A 219 -45.14 -33.01 -18.93
C ALA A 219 -45.59 -33.05 -20.41
N LYS A 220 -45.88 -34.25 -20.94
CA LYS A 220 -46.43 -34.40 -22.30
C LYS A 220 -47.83 -33.80 -22.43
N ARG A 221 -48.68 -33.92 -21.40
CA ARG A 221 -50.02 -33.30 -21.38
C ARG A 221 -49.91 -31.77 -21.43
N LYS A 222 -49.07 -31.17 -20.57
CA LYS A 222 -48.82 -29.72 -20.55
C LYS A 222 -48.18 -29.19 -21.84
N GLN A 223 -47.31 -29.97 -22.50
CA GLN A 223 -46.79 -29.59 -23.83
C GLN A 223 -47.89 -29.63 -24.90
N ARG A 224 -48.73 -30.67 -24.93
CA ARG A 224 -49.85 -30.77 -25.88
C ARG A 224 -50.84 -29.62 -25.71
N GLU A 225 -51.13 -29.22 -24.47
CA GLU A 225 -51.97 -28.05 -24.17
C GLU A 225 -51.33 -26.73 -24.66
N LYS A 226 -50.01 -26.54 -24.49
CA LYS A 226 -49.30 -25.37 -25.00
C LYS A 226 -49.25 -25.29 -26.53
N TYR A 227 -49.00 -26.39 -27.22
CA TYR A 227 -48.97 -26.41 -28.69
C TYR A 227 -50.36 -26.37 -29.32
N GLY A 228 -51.37 -26.96 -28.67
CA GLY A 228 -52.77 -26.86 -29.11
C GLY A 228 -53.37 -25.45 -28.96
N ALA A 229 -52.87 -24.67 -28.00
CA ALA A 229 -53.26 -23.26 -27.82
C ALA A 229 -52.65 -22.32 -28.89
N ILE A 230 -51.55 -22.71 -29.55
CA ILE A 230 -50.90 -21.90 -30.60
C ILE A 230 -51.54 -22.14 -31.98
N THR A 231 -52.16 -23.30 -32.21
CA THR A 231 -52.89 -23.61 -33.46
C THR A 231 -54.37 -23.22 -33.45
N SER A 232 -54.85 -22.56 -32.38
CA SER A 232 -56.23 -22.10 -32.22
C SER A 232 -56.32 -20.57 -32.04
N SER A 233 -55.44 -19.83 -32.72
CA SER A 233 -55.52 -18.37 -32.91
C SER A 233 -55.56 -18.03 -34.40
#